data_AF-A0A2V8GXF0-F1
#
_entry.id   AF-A0A2V8GXF0-F1
#
_cell.length_a   1.000
_cell.length_b   1.000
_cell.length_c   1.000
_cell.angle_alpha   90.00
_cell.angle_beta   90.00
_cell.angle_gamma   90.00
#
_symmetry.space_group_name_H-M   'P 1'
#
loop_
_entity.id
_entity.type
_entity.pdbx_description
1 polymer ?
#
loop_
_entity_poly.entity_id
_entity_poly.type
_entity_poly.pdbx_seq_one_letter_code
_entity_poly.pdbx_strand_id
1 'polypeptide(L)'
;MVFCSQACQRESAPQALKPGASRSTGLASADSAVSNSSNFNGTPIASGRTIWFSSVFKVSGVGSSGATVDVLASKITFSAGSTPYTVTAPAGRVTIDPAATAATTTFDTSSGMWRTTVPLQWSGNAFLTGVSFPVTASLPGGINPVTWSADFITDPPGVTINWQWAAAVYTQFAENNNVHVKPVDDPNLSAYKNSDHAGTPESYKPYVIGGARGGGGSNYTGSLSGTVTLTTRACTTTCAAPNSCQMR
;
A
#
# COMPACT_ATOMS: atom_id res chain seq x y z
N MET A 1 22.66 6.35 -32.58
CA MET A 1 21.73 5.88 -31.52
C MET A 1 21.31 7.10 -30.73
N VAL A 2 20.01 7.38 -30.64
CA VAL A 2 19.50 8.43 -29.75
C VAL A 2 19.38 7.81 -28.36
N PHE A 3 20.07 8.36 -27.37
CA PHE A 3 19.90 7.96 -25.98
C PHE A 3 18.68 8.70 -25.43
N CYS A 4 17.63 7.95 -25.09
CA CYS A 4 16.48 8.49 -24.36
C CYS A 4 16.67 8.18 -22.87
N SER A 5 16.38 9.16 -22.00
CA SER A 5 16.36 8.96 -20.56
C SER A 5 14.91 8.90 -20.07
N GLN A 6 14.64 7.95 -19.16
CA GLN A 6 13.40 7.90 -18.38
C GLN A 6 13.73 8.34 -16.95
N ALA A 7 13.14 9.45 -16.52
CA ALA A 7 13.08 9.76 -15.10
C ALA A 7 11.83 9.06 -14.53
N CYS A 8 12.01 8.19 -13.51
CA CYS A 8 10.97 7.57 -12.64
C CYS A 8 10.94 6.02 -12.60
N GLN A 9 11.67 5.27 -13.43
CA GLN A 9 11.81 3.80 -13.26
C GLN A 9 13.25 3.43 -12.88
N ARG A 10 13.41 2.46 -11.97
CA ARG A 10 14.67 1.71 -11.88
C ARG A 10 14.80 0.88 -13.16
N GLU A 11 15.64 1.39 -14.06
CA GLU A 11 16.35 0.65 -15.12
C GLU A 11 15.46 -0.22 -16.04
N SER A 12 14.82 0.42 -17.02
CA SER A 12 14.34 -0.28 -18.22
C SER A 12 15.39 -0.18 -19.31
N ALA A 13 15.68 -1.31 -19.97
CA ALA A 13 16.59 -1.38 -21.11
C ALA A 13 16.24 -0.33 -22.18
N PRO A 14 17.25 0.26 -22.86
CA PRO A 14 17.02 1.32 -23.85
C PRO A 14 16.11 0.82 -24.99
N GLN A 15 14.91 1.40 -25.12
CA GLN A 15 14.03 1.14 -26.24
C GLN A 15 14.40 2.04 -27.44
N ALA A 16 14.52 1.45 -28.64
CA ALA A 16 14.80 2.18 -29.86
C ALA A 16 13.53 2.92 -30.35
N LEU A 17 13.53 4.26 -30.28
CA LEU A 17 12.47 5.12 -30.82
C LEU A 17 12.94 5.91 -32.05
N LYS A 18 12.02 6.17 -32.98
CA LYS A 18 12.28 6.97 -34.20
C LYS A 18 12.54 8.44 -33.82
N PRO A 19 13.48 9.14 -34.49
CA PRO A 19 13.78 10.56 -34.21
C PRO A 19 12.57 11.46 -34.50
N GLY A 20 12.33 12.46 -33.63
CA GLY A 20 11.40 13.57 -33.89
C GLY A 20 9.98 13.45 -33.32
N ALA A 21 9.67 12.41 -32.53
CA ALA A 21 8.37 12.30 -31.85
C ALA A 21 8.54 12.37 -30.33
N SER A 22 8.03 13.43 -29.70
CA SER A 22 7.66 13.36 -28.28
C SER A 22 6.39 12.54 -28.18
N ARG A 23 6.51 11.27 -27.80
CA ARG A 23 5.35 10.40 -27.54
C ARG A 23 5.16 10.33 -26.04
N SER A 24 4.13 11.01 -25.53
CA SER A 24 3.50 10.64 -24.27
C SER A 24 2.76 9.32 -24.52
N THR A 25 3.45 8.20 -24.43
CA THR A 25 2.77 6.92 -24.21
C THR A 25 2.26 6.96 -22.78
N GLY A 26 0.98 6.67 -22.55
CA GLY A 26 0.37 6.61 -21.22
C GLY A 26 1.09 5.57 -20.35
N LEU A 27 2.18 6.00 -19.72
CA LEU A 27 3.01 5.19 -18.85
C LEU A 27 2.61 5.49 -17.42
N ALA A 28 2.46 4.43 -16.64
CA ALA A 28 2.19 4.51 -15.22
C ALA A 28 3.21 5.43 -14.53
N SER A 29 2.74 6.21 -13.57
CA SER A 29 3.58 7.11 -12.79
C SER A 29 4.01 6.46 -11.49
N ALA A 30 5.26 6.66 -11.04
CA ALA A 30 5.73 6.18 -9.76
C ALA A 30 6.26 7.28 -8.82
N ASP A 31 6.07 7.08 -7.51
CA ASP A 31 6.87 7.71 -6.47
C ASP A 31 7.55 6.58 -5.68
N SER A 32 8.88 6.59 -5.63
CA SER A 32 9.65 5.54 -4.96
C SER A 32 10.12 5.95 -3.57
N ALA A 33 10.23 4.97 -2.67
CA ALA A 33 10.73 5.08 -1.31
C ALA A 33 9.95 6.07 -0.42
N VAL A 34 8.63 6.14 -0.60
CA VAL A 34 7.73 6.94 0.26
C VAL A 34 7.69 6.28 1.64
N SER A 35 7.85 7.06 2.71
CA SER A 35 7.91 6.55 4.08
C SER A 35 6.91 7.23 5.01
N ASN A 36 6.37 6.47 5.95
CA ASN A 36 5.41 6.93 6.95
C ASN A 36 5.79 6.33 8.31
N SER A 37 6.34 7.17 9.19
CA SER A 37 6.80 6.79 10.53
C SER A 37 5.74 7.07 11.58
N SER A 38 5.59 6.15 12.53
CA SER A 38 4.78 6.35 13.73
C SER A 38 5.30 5.45 14.86
N ASN A 39 4.57 5.31 15.97
CA ASN A 39 5.00 4.54 17.14
C ASN A 39 4.01 3.43 17.52
N PHE A 40 4.47 2.42 18.25
CA PHE A 40 3.59 1.55 19.02
C PHE A 40 3.19 2.22 20.34
N ASN A 41 2.09 1.75 20.93
CA ASN A 41 1.58 2.14 22.24
C ASN A 41 2.39 1.47 23.35
N GLY A 42 2.08 1.79 24.61
CA GLY A 42 2.83 1.31 25.77
C GLY A 42 2.63 -0.17 26.13
N THR A 43 1.79 -0.92 25.42
CA THR A 43 1.48 -2.32 25.75
C THR A 43 2.54 -3.26 25.17
N PRO A 44 3.25 -4.05 25.99
CA PRO A 44 4.17 -5.08 25.50
C PRO A 44 3.45 -6.17 24.71
N ILE A 45 4.13 -6.78 23.75
CA ILE A 45 3.58 -7.84 22.90
C ILE A 45 4.33 -9.13 23.21
N ALA A 46 3.65 -10.11 23.82
CA ALA A 46 4.24 -11.39 24.15
C ALA A 46 4.63 -12.18 22.88
N SER A 47 5.63 -13.07 23.00
CA SER A 47 5.88 -14.11 21.99
C SER A 47 4.65 -15.00 21.76
N GLY A 48 4.51 -15.52 20.54
CA GLY A 48 3.36 -16.33 20.11
C GLY A 48 2.13 -15.51 19.70
N ARG A 49 2.26 -14.18 19.60
CA ARG A 49 1.22 -13.29 19.04
C ARG A 49 1.52 -12.96 17.59
N THR A 50 0.53 -12.43 16.88
CA THR A 50 0.72 -11.91 15.52
C THR A 50 0.36 -10.43 15.49
N ILE A 51 1.23 -9.62 14.89
CA ILE A 51 0.92 -8.23 14.54
C ILE A 51 0.38 -8.23 13.12
N TRP A 52 -0.85 -7.76 12.94
CA TRP A 52 -1.40 -7.47 11.63
C TRP A 52 -1.12 -6.02 11.28
N PHE A 53 -0.24 -5.81 10.31
CA PHE A 53 0.01 -4.50 9.71
C PHE A 53 -0.92 -4.31 8.52
N SER A 54 -1.64 -3.18 8.50
CA SER A 54 -2.55 -2.83 7.40
C SER A 54 -2.22 -1.44 6.85
N SER A 55 -2.17 -1.33 5.54
CA SER A 55 -1.95 -0.10 4.79
C SER A 55 -3.24 0.28 4.08
N VAL A 56 -3.66 1.53 4.24
CA VAL A 56 -4.91 2.05 3.70
C VAL A 56 -4.71 3.42 3.09
N PHE A 57 -5.65 3.86 2.26
CA PHE A 57 -5.56 5.15 1.62
C PHE A 57 -6.90 5.78 1.29
N LYS A 58 -6.85 7.09 1.08
CA LYS A 58 -7.82 7.84 0.27
C LYS A 58 -7.15 8.31 -1.00
N VAL A 59 -7.96 8.60 -2.00
CA VAL A 59 -7.49 9.02 -3.31
C VAL A 59 -8.34 10.16 -3.84
N SER A 60 -7.71 11.08 -4.57
CA SER A 60 -8.37 12.11 -5.37
C SER A 60 -7.69 12.24 -6.74
N GLY A 61 -8.37 12.92 -7.66
CA GLY A 61 -7.89 13.08 -9.05
C GLY A 61 -8.17 11.87 -9.97
N VAL A 62 -9.05 10.96 -9.55
CA VAL A 62 -9.47 9.82 -10.39
C VAL A 62 -10.58 10.26 -11.35
N GLY A 63 -10.36 10.02 -12.65
CA GLY A 63 -11.33 10.32 -13.71
C GLY A 63 -12.46 9.29 -13.77
N SER A 64 -13.45 9.53 -14.64
CA SER A 64 -14.61 8.65 -14.82
C SER A 64 -14.27 7.28 -15.40
N SER A 65 -13.08 7.10 -15.97
CA SER A 65 -12.57 5.81 -16.46
C SER A 65 -12.03 4.92 -15.34
N GLY A 66 -11.94 5.41 -14.10
CA GLY A 66 -11.27 4.70 -13.02
C GLY A 66 -9.75 4.89 -13.05
N ALA A 67 -9.07 4.13 -12.19
CA ALA A 67 -7.61 4.11 -12.07
C ALA A 67 -7.11 2.83 -11.39
N THR A 68 -5.84 2.51 -11.56
CA THR A 68 -5.14 1.52 -10.73
C THR A 68 -4.11 2.19 -9.84
N VAL A 69 -3.98 1.69 -8.62
CA VAL A 69 -2.94 2.08 -7.66
C VAL A 69 -2.20 0.83 -7.22
N ASP A 70 -0.91 0.76 -7.51
CA ASP A 70 -0.02 -0.30 -7.06
C ASP A 70 0.84 0.19 -5.91
N VAL A 71 1.02 -0.67 -4.91
CA VAL A 71 1.98 -0.50 -3.82
C VAL A 71 2.99 -1.64 -3.89
N LEU A 72 4.25 -1.28 -4.07
CA LEU A 72 5.36 -2.21 -4.32
C LEU A 72 6.47 -2.00 -3.29
N ALA A 73 7.42 -2.94 -3.25
CA ALA A 73 8.62 -2.88 -2.40
C ALA A 73 8.34 -2.49 -0.93
N SER A 74 7.19 -2.94 -0.40
CA SER A 74 6.70 -2.54 0.91
C SER A 74 7.50 -3.19 2.04
N LYS A 75 8.03 -2.37 2.94
CA LYS A 75 8.78 -2.82 4.13
C LYS A 75 8.41 -2.03 5.36
N ILE A 76 8.36 -2.70 6.51
CA ILE A 76 8.26 -2.10 7.83
C ILE A 76 9.58 -2.33 8.57
N THR A 77 10.14 -1.28 9.16
CA THR A 77 11.37 -1.34 9.96
C THR A 77 11.17 -0.72 11.33
N PHE A 78 11.69 -1.38 12.37
CA PHE A 78 11.69 -0.89 13.75
C PHE A 78 12.78 -1.59 14.56
N SER A 79 13.05 -1.12 15.78
CA SER A 79 13.98 -1.77 16.71
C SER A 79 13.30 -2.05 18.04
N ALA A 80 13.46 -3.27 18.57
CA ALA A 80 13.10 -3.59 19.94
C ALA A 80 14.38 -3.72 20.78
N GLY A 81 14.68 -2.68 21.57
CA GLY A 81 15.99 -2.57 22.21
C GLY A 81 17.10 -2.44 21.16
N SER A 82 18.11 -3.31 21.21
CA SER A 82 19.20 -3.36 20.23
C SER A 82 18.91 -4.26 19.02
N THR A 83 17.77 -4.95 18.98
CA THR A 83 17.44 -5.89 17.89
C THR A 83 16.65 -5.16 16.80
N PRO A 84 17.20 -5.04 15.57
CA PRO A 84 16.47 -4.48 14.44
C PRO A 84 15.52 -5.53 13.84
N TYR A 85 14.36 -5.07 13.39
CA TYR A 85 13.34 -5.85 12.70
C TYR A 85 13.09 -5.24 11.33
N THR A 86 13.00 -6.10 10.31
CA THR A 86 12.53 -5.75 8.97
C THR A 86 11.47 -6.75 8.56
N VAL A 87 10.28 -6.24 8.23
CA VAL A 87 9.13 -7.03 7.80
C VAL A 87 8.80 -6.62 6.37
N THR A 88 8.90 -7.55 5.42
CA THR A 88 8.46 -7.33 4.04
C THR A 88 6.96 -7.56 3.95
N ALA A 89 6.22 -6.59 3.44
CA ALA A 89 4.80 -6.76 3.14
C ALA A 89 4.62 -7.16 1.67
N PRO A 90 3.61 -7.98 1.35
CA PRO A 90 3.23 -8.26 -0.03
C PRO A 90 2.97 -6.99 -0.84
N ALA A 91 3.15 -7.08 -2.15
CA ALA A 91 2.63 -6.07 -3.06
C ALA A 91 1.09 -5.98 -2.94
N GLY A 92 0.53 -4.86 -3.35
CA GLY A 92 -0.91 -4.68 -3.48
C GLY A 92 -1.26 -3.94 -4.75
N ARG A 93 -2.38 -4.33 -5.39
CA ARG A 93 -3.00 -3.62 -6.50
C ARG A 93 -4.44 -3.28 -6.14
N VAL A 94 -4.75 -1.99 -6.19
CA VAL A 94 -6.12 -1.48 -6.08
C VAL A 94 -6.61 -1.08 -7.46
N THR A 95 -7.75 -1.64 -7.87
CA THR A 95 -8.45 -1.26 -9.09
C THR A 95 -9.70 -0.47 -8.72
N ILE A 96 -9.71 0.81 -9.09
CA ILE A 96 -10.87 1.69 -8.97
C ILE A 96 -11.65 1.56 -10.27
N ASP A 97 -12.76 0.82 -10.23
CA ASP A 97 -13.52 0.39 -11.40
C ASP A 97 -14.90 1.07 -11.43
N PRO A 98 -15.24 1.85 -12.48
CA PRO A 98 -16.57 2.44 -12.62
C PRO A 98 -17.71 1.44 -12.78
N ALA A 99 -17.42 0.20 -13.20
CA ALA A 99 -18.42 -0.86 -13.33
C ALA A 99 -18.61 -1.66 -12.03
N ALA A 100 -17.71 -1.54 -11.06
CA ALA A 100 -17.83 -2.24 -9.79
C ALA A 100 -18.99 -1.66 -8.97
N THR A 101 -19.88 -2.55 -8.51
CA THR A 101 -21.01 -2.18 -7.62
C THR A 101 -20.72 -2.48 -6.15
N ALA A 102 -19.62 -3.19 -5.87
CA ALA A 102 -19.18 -3.52 -4.52
C ALA A 102 -17.65 -3.57 -4.45
N ALA A 103 -17.11 -3.26 -3.29
CA ALA A 103 -15.70 -3.38 -2.98
C ALA A 103 -15.35 -4.81 -2.52
N THR A 104 -14.21 -5.31 -2.98
CA THR A 104 -13.69 -6.64 -2.63
C THR A 104 -12.18 -6.57 -2.38
N THR A 105 -11.68 -7.44 -1.49
CA THR A 105 -10.25 -7.67 -1.32
C THR A 105 -9.99 -9.16 -1.28
N THR A 106 -9.01 -9.62 -2.04
CA THR A 106 -8.51 -11.00 -2.03
C THR A 106 -6.99 -11.02 -2.01
N PHE A 107 -6.41 -12.14 -1.60
CA PHE A 107 -4.97 -12.39 -1.73
C PHE A 107 -4.75 -13.35 -2.89
N ASP A 108 -4.07 -12.89 -3.93
CA ASP A 108 -3.68 -13.73 -5.06
C ASP A 108 -2.43 -14.51 -4.70
N THR A 109 -2.60 -15.78 -4.34
CA THR A 109 -1.51 -16.67 -3.94
C THR A 109 -0.54 -17.00 -5.07
N SER A 110 -0.97 -16.89 -6.33
CA SER A 110 -0.11 -17.16 -7.47
C SER A 110 0.95 -16.06 -7.68
N SER A 111 0.55 -14.80 -7.45
CA SER A 111 1.46 -13.65 -7.52
C SER A 111 1.97 -13.17 -6.16
N GLY A 112 1.45 -13.71 -5.05
CA GLY A 112 1.74 -13.25 -3.70
C GLY A 112 1.35 -11.79 -3.45
N MET A 113 0.21 -11.35 -3.98
CA MET A 113 -0.20 -9.94 -4.02
C MET A 113 -1.63 -9.74 -3.55
N TRP A 114 -1.89 -8.67 -2.80
CA TRP A 114 -3.25 -8.23 -2.49
C TRP A 114 -3.93 -7.62 -3.71
N ARG A 115 -5.18 -8.00 -3.96
CA ARG A 115 -6.03 -7.40 -4.98
C ARG A 115 -7.25 -6.79 -4.31
N THR A 116 -7.40 -5.48 -4.44
CA THR A 116 -8.59 -4.77 -3.97
C THR A 116 -9.30 -4.16 -5.17
N THR A 117 -10.59 -4.39 -5.33
CA THR A 117 -11.43 -3.66 -6.29
C THR A 117 -12.36 -2.75 -5.52
N VAL A 118 -12.46 -1.49 -5.92
CA VAL A 118 -13.41 -0.52 -5.35
C VAL A 118 -14.19 0.18 -6.46
N PRO A 119 -15.46 0.54 -6.23
CA PRO A 119 -16.20 1.45 -7.10
C PRO A 119 -15.54 2.84 -7.19
N LEU A 120 -15.99 3.70 -8.10
CA LEU A 120 -15.51 5.09 -8.20
C LEU A 120 -15.72 5.93 -6.93
N GLN A 121 -16.72 5.59 -6.14
CA GLN A 121 -17.09 6.33 -4.94
C GLN A 121 -17.20 5.36 -3.75
N TRP A 122 -16.52 5.71 -2.66
CA TRP A 122 -16.63 5.04 -1.38
C TRP A 122 -16.41 6.05 -0.25
N SER A 123 -16.88 5.73 0.95
CA SER A 123 -16.59 6.53 2.13
C SER A 123 -15.35 6.03 2.87
N GLY A 124 -14.60 6.95 3.48
CA GLY A 124 -13.41 6.63 4.26
C GLY A 124 -12.24 6.11 3.43
N ASN A 125 -11.48 5.17 3.97
CA ASN A 125 -10.30 4.59 3.35
C ASN A 125 -10.61 3.30 2.59
N ALA A 126 -9.73 2.92 1.67
CA ALA A 126 -9.65 1.62 1.04
C ALA A 126 -8.36 0.89 1.44
N PHE A 127 -8.36 -0.44 1.41
CA PHE A 127 -7.22 -1.28 1.74
C PHE A 127 -6.24 -1.40 0.56
N LEU A 128 -4.95 -1.12 0.81
CA LEU A 128 -3.86 -1.25 -0.16
C LEU A 128 -3.17 -2.61 -0.07
N THR A 129 -2.60 -2.89 1.10
CA THR A 129 -1.81 -4.10 1.37
C THR A 129 -1.73 -4.33 2.88
N GLY A 130 -1.33 -5.53 3.29
CA GLY A 130 -1.12 -5.86 4.68
C GLY A 130 -0.23 -7.08 4.85
N VAL A 131 0.29 -7.26 6.05
CA VAL A 131 1.15 -8.40 6.38
C VAL A 131 0.94 -8.85 7.81
N SER A 132 0.79 -10.17 7.98
CA SER A 132 0.87 -10.84 9.27
C SER A 132 2.34 -11.02 9.69
N PHE A 133 2.71 -10.47 10.84
CA PHE A 133 4.04 -10.63 11.43
C PHE A 133 3.97 -11.46 12.72
N PRO A 134 4.43 -12.73 12.70
CA PRO A 134 4.53 -13.55 13.90
C PRO A 134 5.61 -13.03 14.85
N VAL A 135 5.24 -12.79 16.11
CA VAL A 135 6.15 -12.36 17.17
C VAL A 135 6.77 -13.59 17.81
N THR A 136 8.01 -13.90 17.47
CA THR A 136 8.75 -15.07 18.00
C THR A 136 9.51 -14.77 19.30
N ALA A 137 9.82 -13.50 19.56
CA ALA A 137 10.38 -13.02 20.81
C ALA A 137 9.55 -11.83 21.31
N SER A 138 9.30 -11.77 22.63
CA SER A 138 8.47 -10.71 23.22
C SER A 138 9.02 -9.33 22.89
N LEU A 139 8.14 -8.44 22.41
CA LEU A 139 8.47 -7.06 22.09
C LEU A 139 8.08 -6.14 23.25
N PRO A 140 8.94 -5.18 23.63
CA PRO A 140 8.60 -4.17 24.62
C PRO A 140 7.48 -3.25 24.10
N GLY A 141 6.74 -2.65 25.02
CA GLY A 141 5.85 -1.54 24.67
C GLY A 141 6.64 -0.28 24.27
N GLY A 142 5.99 0.62 23.54
CA GLY A 142 6.52 1.94 23.23
C GLY A 142 7.58 1.98 22.14
N ILE A 143 7.65 0.96 21.26
CA ILE A 143 8.58 0.95 20.12
C ILE A 143 8.36 2.19 19.25
N ASN A 144 9.40 2.98 19.09
CA ASN A 144 9.37 4.23 18.34
C ASN A 144 10.78 4.55 17.77
N PRO A 145 10.93 4.77 16.46
CA PRO A 145 9.89 4.70 15.43
C PRO A 145 9.61 3.27 14.94
N VAL A 146 8.42 3.11 14.39
CA VAL A 146 8.05 2.05 13.45
C VAL A 146 7.75 2.74 12.12
N THR A 147 8.50 2.39 11.08
CA THR A 147 8.43 3.06 9.79
C THR A 147 8.00 2.08 8.72
N TRP A 148 6.88 2.36 8.05
CA TRP A 148 6.51 1.69 6.82
C TRP A 148 7.05 2.52 5.64
N SER A 149 7.68 1.87 4.67
CA SER A 149 8.00 2.48 3.37
C SER A 149 7.54 1.63 2.20
N ALA A 150 7.17 2.26 1.09
CA ALA A 150 6.72 1.60 -0.13
C ALA A 150 6.97 2.46 -1.37
N ASP A 151 6.89 1.82 -2.53
CA ASP A 151 6.80 2.49 -3.83
C ASP A 151 5.33 2.52 -4.27
N PHE A 152 4.87 3.64 -4.81
CA PHE A 152 3.50 3.78 -5.30
C PHE A 152 3.51 4.01 -6.80
N ILE A 153 2.66 3.29 -7.53
CA ILE A 153 2.47 3.49 -8.97
C ILE A 153 1.00 3.70 -9.28
N THR A 154 0.64 4.65 -10.15
CA THR A 154 -0.75 4.77 -10.64
C THR A 154 -0.87 4.86 -12.15
N ASP A 155 -2.02 4.41 -12.64
CA ASP A 155 -2.46 4.56 -14.03
C ASP A 155 -3.96 4.91 -14.07
N PRO A 156 -4.37 6.08 -14.61
CA PRO A 156 -3.51 7.13 -15.17
C PRO A 156 -2.62 7.81 -14.11
N PRO A 157 -1.58 8.54 -14.56
CA PRO A 157 -0.77 9.39 -13.68
C PRO A 157 -1.56 10.59 -13.15
N GLY A 158 -1.07 11.24 -12.09
CA GLY A 158 -1.69 12.45 -11.51
C GLY A 158 -2.69 12.17 -10.38
N VAL A 159 -2.83 10.90 -10.00
CA VAL A 159 -3.67 10.48 -8.87
C VAL A 159 -2.97 10.86 -7.58
N THR A 160 -3.69 11.55 -6.69
CA THR A 160 -3.20 11.88 -5.35
C THR A 160 -3.63 10.81 -4.37
N ILE A 161 -2.67 10.30 -3.60
CA ILE A 161 -2.85 9.27 -2.58
C ILE A 161 -2.59 9.90 -1.21
N ASN A 162 -3.53 9.72 -0.30
CA ASN A 162 -3.38 10.03 1.12
C ASN A 162 -3.20 8.72 1.87
N TRP A 163 -1.95 8.38 2.16
CA TRP A 163 -1.55 7.09 2.68
C TRP A 163 -1.42 7.09 4.20
N GLN A 164 -2.00 6.07 4.83
CA GLN A 164 -1.91 5.79 6.26
C GLN A 164 -1.68 4.28 6.48
N TRP A 165 -1.20 3.92 7.66
CA TRP A 165 -1.10 2.53 8.08
C TRP A 165 -1.47 2.35 9.54
N ALA A 166 -1.88 1.14 9.92
CA ALA A 166 -2.18 0.76 11.29
C ALA A 166 -1.59 -0.61 11.62
N ALA A 167 -1.57 -0.93 12.93
CA ALA A 167 -1.15 -2.24 13.41
C ALA A 167 -1.96 -2.68 14.64
N ALA A 168 -2.49 -3.90 14.61
CA ALA A 168 -3.19 -4.53 15.74
C ALA A 168 -2.59 -5.89 16.06
N VAL A 169 -2.76 -6.32 17.32
CA VAL A 169 -2.19 -7.57 17.82
C VAL A 169 -3.30 -8.59 18.01
N TYR A 170 -3.01 -9.82 17.60
CA TYR A 170 -3.93 -10.94 17.63
C TYR A 170 -3.34 -12.13 18.38
N THR A 171 -4.20 -12.83 19.12
CA THR A 171 -3.84 -14.08 19.82
C THR A 171 -3.84 -15.29 18.89
N GLN A 172 -4.59 -15.23 17.79
CA GLN A 172 -4.62 -16.20 16.71
C GLN A 172 -4.75 -15.45 15.40
N PHE A 173 -4.00 -15.86 14.37
CA PHE A 173 -4.02 -15.23 13.06
C PHE A 173 -3.51 -16.22 12.01
N ALA A 174 -4.13 -16.26 10.82
CA ALA A 174 -3.61 -17.04 9.71
C ALA A 174 -2.61 -16.23 8.88
N GLU A 175 -1.94 -16.94 7.97
CA GLU A 175 -1.24 -16.29 6.86
C GLU A 175 -2.23 -15.57 5.92
N ASN A 176 -1.70 -14.62 5.13
CA ASN A 176 -2.46 -13.64 4.36
C ASN A 176 -3.66 -14.18 3.54
N ASN A 177 -3.62 -15.42 3.04
CA ASN A 177 -4.66 -15.96 2.15
C ASN A 177 -6.04 -16.18 2.80
N ASN A 178 -6.15 -16.28 4.13
CA ASN A 178 -7.42 -16.60 4.82
C ASN A 178 -7.89 -15.50 5.78
N VAL A 179 -7.35 -14.29 5.64
CA VAL A 179 -7.56 -13.20 6.60
C VAL A 179 -8.95 -12.55 6.48
N HIS A 180 -9.58 -12.64 5.30
CA HIS A 180 -10.88 -12.04 5.00
C HIS A 180 -10.89 -10.54 5.31
N VAL A 181 -9.99 -9.82 4.65
CA VAL A 181 -9.76 -8.39 4.92
C VAL A 181 -10.93 -7.55 4.40
N LYS A 182 -11.44 -6.64 5.22
CA LYS A 182 -12.43 -5.65 4.81
C LYS A 182 -11.81 -4.65 3.83
N PRO A 183 -12.40 -4.46 2.63
CA PRO A 183 -11.76 -3.66 1.57
C PRO A 183 -11.87 -2.15 1.78
N VAL A 184 -12.93 -1.66 2.41
CA VAL A 184 -13.21 -0.22 2.58
C VAL A 184 -13.82 0.06 3.94
N ASP A 185 -13.68 1.30 4.43
CA ASP A 185 -14.36 1.77 5.64
C ASP A 185 -15.89 1.80 5.47
N ASP A 186 -16.37 1.94 4.22
CA ASP A 186 -17.79 2.04 3.92
C ASP A 186 -18.60 0.86 4.47
N PRO A 187 -19.65 1.10 5.26
CA PRO A 187 -20.39 0.04 5.92
C PRO A 187 -21.32 -0.73 5.00
N ASN A 188 -21.52 -0.30 3.76
CA ASN A 188 -22.49 -0.89 2.85
C ASN A 188 -21.87 -1.36 1.52
N LEU A 189 -20.65 -0.96 1.21
CA LEU A 189 -20.07 -1.19 -0.12
C LEU A 189 -19.41 -2.56 -0.30
N SER A 190 -19.16 -3.32 0.78
CA SER A 190 -18.52 -4.64 0.70
C SER A 190 -19.44 -5.77 1.17
N ALA A 191 -18.95 -7.02 1.15
CA ALA A 191 -19.66 -8.14 1.79
C ALA A 191 -19.83 -7.94 3.31
N TYR A 192 -18.95 -7.15 3.92
CA TYR A 192 -18.97 -6.86 5.36
C TYR A 192 -19.82 -5.61 5.61
N LYS A 193 -21.02 -5.84 6.16
CA LYS A 193 -22.01 -4.79 6.45
C LYS A 193 -21.88 -4.27 7.88
N ASN A 194 -20.76 -3.64 8.19
CA ASN A 194 -20.40 -3.19 9.54
C ASN A 194 -19.61 -1.86 9.49
N SER A 195 -19.37 -1.24 10.65
CA SER A 195 -18.59 0.02 10.74
C SER A 195 -17.09 -0.18 10.96
N ASP A 196 -16.57 -1.39 10.76
CA ASP A 196 -15.15 -1.70 10.97
C ASP A 196 -14.27 -0.99 9.91
N HIS A 197 -13.01 -0.76 10.22
CA HIS A 197 -12.11 -0.06 9.30
C HIS A 197 -11.66 -0.94 8.13
N ALA A 198 -11.33 -0.33 6.99
CA ALA A 198 -10.60 -0.97 5.91
C ALA A 198 -9.32 -1.61 6.45
N GLY A 199 -8.99 -2.82 6.00
CA GLY A 199 -7.90 -3.59 6.58
C GLY A 199 -8.29 -4.46 7.77
N THR A 200 -9.55 -4.40 8.25
CA THR A 200 -10.01 -5.28 9.33
C THR A 200 -9.97 -6.75 8.90
N PRO A 201 -9.30 -7.65 9.64
CA PRO A 201 -9.32 -9.08 9.38
C PRO A 201 -10.60 -9.67 9.96
N GLU A 202 -11.67 -9.71 9.18
CA GLU A 202 -13.06 -9.92 9.65
C GLU A 202 -13.25 -11.27 10.37
N SER A 203 -12.52 -12.30 9.96
CA SER A 203 -12.56 -13.62 10.61
C SER A 203 -11.73 -13.73 11.89
N TYR A 204 -10.90 -12.73 12.21
CA TYR A 204 -10.00 -12.75 13.36
C TYR A 204 -10.39 -11.77 14.46
N LYS A 205 -11.46 -11.00 14.29
CA LYS A 205 -11.96 -10.02 15.26
C LYS A 205 -12.05 -10.55 16.71
N PRO A 206 -12.50 -11.78 16.99
CA PRO A 206 -12.55 -12.31 18.37
C PRO A 206 -11.19 -12.42 19.05
N TYR A 207 -10.09 -12.42 18.29
CA TYR A 207 -8.74 -12.66 18.79
C TYR A 207 -7.92 -11.40 19.01
N VAL A 208 -8.48 -10.22 18.74
CA VAL A 208 -7.77 -8.94 18.88
C VAL A 208 -7.50 -8.64 20.36
N ILE A 209 -6.28 -8.19 20.64
CA ILE A 209 -5.83 -7.76 21.97
C ILE A 209 -5.10 -6.42 21.88
N GLY A 210 -4.85 -5.81 23.04
CA GLY A 210 -4.04 -4.60 23.13
C GLY A 210 -2.59 -4.85 22.73
N GLY A 211 -1.99 -3.89 22.01
CA GLY A 211 -0.60 -3.93 21.57
C GLY A 211 -0.41 -3.22 20.22
N ALA A 212 0.85 -3.06 19.80
CA ALA A 212 1.21 -2.33 18.60
C ALA A 212 0.55 -0.95 18.57
N ARG A 213 -0.39 -0.66 17.67
CA ARG A 213 -1.13 0.61 17.64
C ARG A 213 -2.58 0.48 18.13
N GLY A 214 -3.00 -0.71 18.57
CA GLY A 214 -4.37 -1.02 18.95
C GLY A 214 -4.60 -1.18 20.45
N GLY A 215 -5.79 -0.80 20.89
CA GLY A 215 -6.24 -1.01 22.28
C GLY A 215 -6.92 -2.37 22.53
N GLY A 216 -7.10 -3.20 21.51
CA GLY A 216 -7.97 -4.39 21.58
C GLY A 216 -9.45 -4.03 21.49
N GLY A 217 -10.33 -4.97 21.87
CA GLY A 217 -11.78 -4.77 21.83
C GLY A 217 -12.29 -4.62 20.39
N SER A 218 -12.85 -3.46 20.06
CA SER A 218 -13.31 -3.15 18.68
C SER A 218 -12.23 -2.50 17.80
N ASN A 219 -10.99 -2.36 18.29
CA ASN A 219 -9.90 -1.74 17.54
C ASN A 219 -9.14 -2.79 16.70
N TYR A 220 -9.80 -3.32 15.68
CA TYR A 220 -9.30 -4.46 14.88
C TYR A 220 -8.10 -4.14 13.97
N THR A 221 -7.92 -2.90 13.55
CA THR A 221 -6.76 -2.51 12.70
C THR A 221 -5.64 -1.86 13.50
N GLY A 222 -5.95 -1.34 14.69
CA GLY A 222 -5.12 -0.37 15.39
C GLY A 222 -5.45 1.05 14.94
N SER A 223 -4.95 2.04 15.67
CA SER A 223 -5.07 3.44 15.30
C SER A 223 -4.21 3.76 14.08
N LEU A 224 -4.77 4.50 13.12
CA LEU A 224 -4.05 4.94 11.91
C LEU A 224 -2.86 5.83 12.27
N SER A 225 -1.81 5.77 11.45
CA SER A 225 -0.68 6.69 11.45
C SER A 225 -1.11 8.08 10.97
N GLY A 226 -0.18 9.04 11.02
CA GLY A 226 -0.36 10.31 10.31
C GLY A 226 -0.48 10.07 8.80
N THR A 227 -1.13 10.99 8.10
CA THR A 227 -1.27 10.91 6.64
C THR A 227 0.01 11.37 5.95
N VAL A 228 0.50 10.58 5.00
CA VAL A 228 1.51 10.98 4.03
C VAL A 228 0.81 11.15 2.68
N THR A 229 0.92 12.34 2.10
CA THR A 229 0.31 12.66 0.80
C THR A 229 1.36 12.63 -0.30
N LEU A 230 1.03 11.97 -1.40
CA LEU A 230 1.84 11.88 -2.60
C LEU A 230 0.96 12.01 -3.84
N THR A 231 1.51 12.55 -4.93
CA THR A 231 0.83 12.64 -6.22
C THR A 231 1.77 12.12 -7.27
N THR A 232 1.36 11.01 -7.88
CA THR A 232 2.16 10.32 -8.88
C THR A 232 2.30 11.20 -10.13
N ARG A 233 3.54 11.48 -10.56
CA ARG A 233 3.86 12.22 -11.80
C ARG A 233 4.14 11.32 -13.01
N ALA A 234 3.50 11.61 -14.15
CA ALA A 234 3.73 10.84 -15.38
C ALA A 234 5.23 10.65 -15.68
N CYS A 235 5.60 9.43 -16.08
CA CYS A 235 6.96 9.18 -16.56
C CYS A 235 7.19 9.95 -17.86
N THR A 236 8.00 11.01 -17.83
CA THR A 236 8.41 11.70 -19.05
C THR A 236 9.65 11.03 -19.62
N THR A 237 9.53 10.49 -20.84
CA THR A 237 10.71 10.07 -21.63
C THR A 237 11.16 11.26 -22.46
N THR A 238 12.32 11.82 -22.13
CA THR A 238 12.97 12.85 -22.94
C THR A 238 14.03 12.19 -23.81
N CYS A 239 13.87 12.32 -25.13
CA CYS A 239 14.92 11.97 -26.08
C CYS A 239 15.64 13.25 -26.48
N ALA A 240 16.98 13.25 -26.44
CA ALA A 240 17.76 14.36 -26.97
C ALA A 240 17.44 14.54 -28.47
N ALA A 241 17.26 15.79 -28.92
CA ALA A 241 17.14 16.09 -30.33
C ALA A 241 18.42 15.63 -31.06
N PRO A 242 18.33 15.08 -32.28
CA PRO A 242 19.52 14.74 -33.05
C PRO A 242 20.37 15.99 -33.28
N ASN A 243 21.66 15.87 -33.02
CA ASN A 243 22.66 16.92 -33.16
C ASN A 243 22.65 17.40 -34.63
N SER A 244 22.51 18.69 -34.87
CA SER A 244 22.49 19.28 -36.22
C SER A 244 23.80 19.08 -37.01
N CYS A 245 24.88 18.60 -36.38
CA CYS A 245 26.16 18.26 -37.03
C CYS A 245 26.24 16.84 -37.63
N GLN A 246 25.15 16.06 -37.64
CA GLN A 246 25.12 14.70 -38.24
C GLN A 246 24.15 14.57 -39.44
N MET A 247 23.67 15.70 -39.98
CA MET A 247 22.93 15.75 -41.26
C MET A 247 23.80 16.33 -42.38
N ARG A 248 24.90 15.65 -42.71
CA ARG A 248 25.62 15.78 -43.98
C ARG A 248 26.05 14.42 -44.47
#